data_AF-A0A932Q4I5-F1
#
_entry.id   AF-A0A932Q4I5-F1
#
_cell.length_a   1.000
_cell.length_b   1.000
_cell.length_c   1.000
_cell.angle_alpha   90.00
_cell.angle_beta   90.00
_cell.angle_gamma   90.00
#
_symmetry.space_group_name_H-M   'P 1'
#
loop_
_entity.id
_entity.type
_entity.pdbx_description
1 polymer ?
#
loop_
_entity_poly.entity_id
_entity_poly.type
_entity_poly.pdbx_seq_one_letter_code
_entity_poly.pdbx_strand_id
1 'polypeptide(L)'
;MPPTLKLPRQVEADPRCESIVELLARNQQPLWEKGTLTVPHLTFLPSLENALKFSFGTKQLERGLEHIDVILNAEQKGQMAVREQKNAAPAYRVSRLLVIPDECTERFYRTCEATLFHHAERVLGIRVNVPYTTFAQSFLGPEAHVKVLLVSERAAVANVLFSLVSP
;
A
#
# COMPACT_ATOMS: atom_id res chain seq x y z
N MET A 1 -14.70 -8.57 -13.96
CA MET A 1 -13.57 -8.68 -13.01
C MET A 1 -12.74 -7.42 -13.16
N PRO A 2 -12.34 -6.75 -12.05
CA PRO A 2 -11.34 -5.70 -12.15
C PRO A 2 -10.06 -6.29 -12.77
N PRO A 3 -9.37 -5.57 -13.67
CA PRO A 3 -8.18 -6.09 -14.33
C PRO A 3 -7.06 -6.33 -13.33
N THR A 4 -6.26 -7.37 -13.58
CA THR A 4 -5.15 -7.77 -12.72
C THR A 4 -4.12 -6.64 -12.60
N LEU A 5 -3.91 -6.17 -11.36
CA LEU A 5 -2.99 -5.09 -11.06
C LEU A 5 -1.54 -5.58 -11.20
N LYS A 6 -0.77 -4.97 -12.12
CA LYS A 6 0.65 -5.32 -12.33
C LYS A 6 1.52 -4.72 -11.23
N LEU A 7 2.54 -5.46 -10.78
CA LEU A 7 3.52 -4.95 -9.82
C LEU A 7 4.39 -3.83 -10.45
N PRO A 8 5.18 -3.06 -9.68
CA PRO A 8 6.12 -2.11 -10.26
C PRO A 8 7.10 -2.83 -11.20
N ARG A 9 7.52 -2.18 -12.30
CA ARG A 9 8.44 -2.80 -13.30
C ARG A 9 9.75 -3.30 -12.69
N GLN A 10 10.25 -2.60 -11.68
CA GLN A 10 11.46 -3.01 -10.95
C GLN A 10 11.25 -4.34 -10.23
N VAL A 11 10.04 -4.57 -9.68
CA VAL A 11 9.69 -5.83 -9.02
C VAL A 11 9.49 -6.93 -10.06
N GLU A 12 8.77 -6.65 -11.17
CA GLU A 12 8.56 -7.63 -12.24
C GLU A 12 9.86 -8.15 -12.87
N ALA A 13 10.91 -7.33 -12.89
CA ALA A 13 12.22 -7.68 -13.46
C ALA A 13 13.18 -8.36 -12.46
N ASP A 14 12.82 -8.44 -11.18
CA ASP A 14 13.66 -9.01 -10.13
C ASP A 14 13.38 -10.52 -9.95
N PRO A 15 14.39 -11.36 -9.70
CA PRO A 15 14.19 -12.80 -9.45
C PRO A 15 13.23 -13.12 -8.30
N ARG A 16 13.07 -12.20 -7.33
CA ARG A 16 12.15 -12.35 -6.19
C ARG A 16 10.69 -12.08 -6.55
N CYS A 17 10.38 -11.66 -7.77
CA CYS A 17 9.04 -11.32 -8.24
C CYS A 17 8.03 -12.44 -7.92
N GLU A 18 8.35 -13.67 -8.29
CA GLU A 18 7.45 -14.82 -8.12
C GLU A 18 7.13 -15.05 -6.64
N SER A 19 8.15 -15.00 -5.77
CA SER A 19 7.96 -15.12 -4.32
C SER A 19 7.07 -14.01 -3.75
N ILE A 20 7.19 -12.77 -4.24
CA ILE A 20 6.33 -11.66 -3.82
C ILE A 20 4.89 -11.90 -4.28
N VAL A 21 4.69 -12.28 -5.54
CA VAL A 21 3.35 -12.58 -6.09
C VAL A 21 2.69 -13.71 -5.31
N GLU A 22 3.41 -14.80 -5.05
CA GLU A 22 2.92 -15.93 -4.26
C GLU A 22 2.56 -15.52 -2.83
N LEU A 23 3.43 -14.75 -2.17
CA LEU A 23 3.18 -14.28 -0.80
C LEU A 23 1.92 -13.41 -0.74
N LEU A 24 1.76 -12.47 -1.69
CA LEU A 24 0.58 -11.60 -1.74
C LEU A 24 -0.69 -12.39 -2.06
N ALA A 25 -0.62 -13.40 -2.94
CA ALA A 25 -1.77 -14.22 -3.33
C ALA A 25 -2.22 -15.21 -2.24
N ARG A 26 -1.27 -15.85 -1.55
CA ARG A 26 -1.57 -16.85 -0.51
C ARG A 26 -2.23 -16.25 0.74
N ASN A 27 -1.99 -14.97 1.00
CA ASN A 27 -2.44 -14.30 2.22
C ASN A 27 -3.65 -13.38 2.02
N GLN A 28 -4.41 -13.55 0.93
CA GLN A 28 -5.60 -12.74 0.65
C GLN A 28 -6.71 -13.01 1.67
N GLN A 29 -7.14 -11.96 2.36
CA GLN A 29 -8.27 -11.99 3.29
C GLN A 29 -9.08 -10.70 3.13
N PRO A 30 -10.38 -10.70 3.46
CA PRO A 30 -11.16 -9.48 3.53
C PRO A 30 -10.50 -8.47 4.46
N LEU A 31 -10.42 -7.20 4.04
CA LEU A 31 -9.80 -6.15 4.86
C LEU A 31 -10.48 -6.00 6.24
N TRP A 32 -11.78 -6.31 6.30
CA TRP A 32 -12.61 -6.36 7.51
C TRP A 32 -13.75 -7.38 7.32
N GLU A 33 -14.43 -7.75 8.41
CA GLU A 33 -15.35 -8.91 8.48
C GLU A 33 -16.42 -8.95 7.38
N LYS A 34 -16.99 -7.80 6.99
CA LYS A 34 -18.02 -7.72 5.93
C LYS A 34 -17.51 -7.02 4.67
N GLY A 35 -16.19 -6.84 4.56
CA GLY A 35 -15.54 -6.28 3.40
C GLY A 35 -15.62 -7.22 2.20
N THR A 36 -15.63 -6.64 1.01
CA THR A 36 -15.62 -7.39 -0.26
C THR A 36 -14.26 -7.32 -0.96
N LEU A 37 -13.45 -6.31 -0.61
CA LEU A 37 -12.09 -6.20 -1.08
C LEU A 37 -11.20 -7.10 -0.24
N THR A 38 -10.46 -7.97 -0.93
CA THR A 38 -9.41 -8.76 -0.32
C THR A 38 -8.07 -8.05 -0.44
N VAL A 39 -7.28 -8.09 0.63
CA VAL A 39 -5.91 -7.62 0.66
C VAL A 39 -5.01 -8.68 1.31
N PRO A 40 -3.70 -8.69 1.01
CA PRO A 40 -2.75 -9.53 1.72
C PRO A 40 -2.66 -9.13 3.20
N HIS A 41 -2.80 -10.12 4.09
CA HIS A 41 -2.54 -9.98 5.53
C HIS A 41 -1.15 -10.57 5.83
N LEU A 42 -0.21 -9.71 6.23
CA LEU A 42 1.21 -10.06 6.29
C LEU A 42 1.77 -9.92 7.70
N THR A 43 2.83 -10.68 7.97
CA THR A 43 3.61 -10.51 9.20
C THR A 43 4.43 -9.22 9.14
N PHE A 44 4.39 -8.41 10.19
CA PHE A 44 5.21 -7.21 10.33
C PHE A 44 6.64 -7.58 10.76
N LEU A 45 7.46 -7.95 9.78
CA LEU A 45 8.84 -8.35 9.98
C LEU A 45 9.78 -7.13 10.12
N PRO A 46 10.95 -7.28 10.78
CA PRO A 46 11.94 -6.21 10.87
C PRO A 46 12.41 -5.68 9.52
N SER A 47 12.46 -6.52 8.49
CA SER A 47 12.79 -6.12 7.11
C SER A 47 11.78 -5.11 6.55
N LEU A 48 10.48 -5.34 6.77
CA LEU A 48 9.40 -4.43 6.39
C LEU A 48 9.47 -3.12 7.20
N GLU A 49 9.67 -3.22 8.51
CA GLU A 49 9.83 -2.05 9.37
C GLU A 49 11.00 -1.17 8.92
N ASN A 50 12.15 -1.77 8.61
CA ASN A 50 13.33 -1.05 8.12
C ASN A 50 13.07 -0.38 6.76
N ALA A 51 12.34 -1.03 5.85
CA ALA A 51 11.98 -0.44 4.56
C ALA A 51 11.04 0.76 4.72
N LEU A 52 10.08 0.69 5.65
CA LEU A 52 9.22 1.82 6.00
C LEU A 52 10.01 2.95 6.66
N LYS A 53 10.89 2.63 7.62
CA LYS A 53 11.78 3.61 8.26
C LYS A 53 12.69 4.33 7.26
N PHE A 54 13.25 3.60 6.29
CA PHE A 54 14.02 4.20 5.21
C PHE A 54 13.16 5.15 4.37
N SER A 55 11.97 4.70 3.97
CA SER A 55 11.01 5.50 3.20
C SER A 55 10.53 6.76 3.96
N PHE A 56 10.46 6.68 5.29
CA PHE A 56 10.19 7.83 6.15
C PHE A 56 11.35 8.84 6.07
N GLY A 57 12.59 8.38 6.24
CA GLY A 57 13.79 9.22 6.17
C GLY A 57 13.98 9.93 4.83
N THR A 58 13.47 9.34 3.73
CA THR A 58 13.49 9.92 2.38
C THR A 58 12.24 10.73 2.02
N LYS A 59 11.30 10.94 2.96
CA LYS A 59 10.03 11.66 2.75
C LYS A 59 9.14 11.04 1.66
N GLN A 60 9.13 9.71 1.58
CA GLN A 60 8.34 8.93 0.63
C GLN A 60 7.14 8.24 1.31
N LEU A 61 6.80 8.67 2.53
CA LEU A 61 5.65 8.20 3.29
C LEU A 61 4.69 9.33 3.61
N GLU A 62 3.42 9.10 3.32
CA GLU A 62 2.30 9.92 3.79
C GLU A 62 1.58 9.22 4.93
N ARG A 63 0.97 10.01 5.81
CA ARG A 63 0.31 9.54 7.04
C ARG A 63 -1.08 10.12 7.15
N GLY A 64 -2.00 9.33 7.71
CA GLY A 64 -3.38 9.74 7.94
C GLY A 64 -4.23 9.63 6.69
N LEU A 65 -5.38 8.98 6.82
CA LEU A 65 -6.20 8.59 5.68
C LEU A 65 -6.76 9.79 4.91
N GLU A 66 -7.19 10.84 5.61
CA GLU A 66 -7.73 12.06 4.99
C GLU A 66 -6.71 12.76 4.08
N HIS A 67 -5.46 12.90 4.55
CA HIS A 67 -4.37 13.47 3.77
C HIS A 67 -3.97 12.58 2.59
N ILE A 68 -3.94 11.26 2.82
CA ILE A 68 -3.70 10.26 1.77
C ILE A 68 -4.77 10.37 0.67
N ASP A 69 -6.04 10.47 1.01
CA ASP A 69 -7.13 10.63 0.04
C ASP A 69 -6.98 11.92 -0.77
N VAL A 70 -6.58 13.03 -0.14
CA VAL A 70 -6.32 14.30 -0.85
C VAL A 70 -5.23 14.11 -1.91
N ILE A 71 -4.12 13.45 -1.56
CA ILE A 71 -3.01 13.18 -2.47
C ILE A 71 -3.47 12.27 -3.62
N LEU A 72 -4.11 11.13 -3.31
CA LEU A 72 -4.53 10.16 -4.32
C LEU A 72 -5.56 10.75 -5.28
N ASN A 73 -6.48 11.58 -4.80
CA ASN A 73 -7.45 12.29 -5.64
C ASN A 73 -6.78 13.29 -6.58
N ALA A 74 -5.79 14.05 -6.10
CA ALA A 74 -5.04 14.98 -6.95
C ALA A 74 -4.25 14.22 -8.04
N GLU A 75 -3.62 13.10 -7.68
CA GLU A 75 -2.90 12.24 -8.63
C GLU A 75 -3.84 11.62 -9.67
N GLN A 76 -5.01 11.14 -9.26
CA GLN A 76 -5.98 10.54 -10.18
C GLN A 76 -6.49 11.56 -11.20
N LYS A 77 -6.83 12.77 -10.78
CA LYS A 77 -7.23 13.87 -11.68
C LYS A 77 -6.15 14.18 -12.71
N GLY A 78 -4.89 14.33 -12.27
CA GLY A 78 -3.76 14.57 -13.17
C GLY A 78 -3.55 13.42 -14.17
N GLN A 79 -3.72 12.17 -13.72
CA GLN A 79 -3.61 11.01 -14.60
C GLN A 79 -4.74 10.92 -15.63
N MET A 80 -5.98 11.23 -15.24
CA MET A 80 -7.12 11.26 -16.16
C MET A 80 -6.90 12.30 -17.26
N ALA A 81 -6.50 13.53 -16.90
CA ALA A 81 -6.22 14.59 -17.87
C ALA A 81 -5.12 14.19 -18.88
N VAL A 82 -4.03 13.58 -18.41
CA VAL A 82 -2.96 13.10 -19.30
C VAL A 82 -3.42 11.94 -20.19
N ARG A 83 -4.30 11.06 -19.70
CA ARG A 83 -4.85 9.94 -20.48
C ARG A 83 -5.77 10.42 -21.58
N GLU A 84 -6.67 11.35 -21.26
CA GLU A 84 -7.58 11.99 -22.22
C GLU A 84 -6.79 12.67 -23.32
N GLN A 85 -5.75 13.43 -22.97
CA GLN A 85 -4.87 14.07 -23.95
C GLN A 85 -4.16 13.06 -24.87
N LYS A 86 -3.79 11.88 -24.36
CA LYS A 86 -3.02 10.86 -25.09
C LYS A 86 -3.88 9.76 -25.72
N ASN A 87 -5.21 9.82 -25.58
CA ASN A 87 -6.13 8.72 -25.94
C ASN A 87 -5.63 7.34 -25.44
N ALA A 88 -5.09 7.31 -24.22
CA ALA A 88 -4.44 6.12 -23.67
C ALA A 88 -5.40 5.34 -22.76
N ALA A 89 -5.35 4.01 -22.86
CA ALA A 89 -6.09 3.13 -21.95
C ALA A 89 -5.58 3.24 -20.49
N PRO A 90 -6.43 2.97 -19.48
CA PRO A 90 -6.00 2.88 -18.09
C PRO A 90 -4.87 1.86 -17.89
N ALA A 91 -3.82 2.27 -17.16
CA ALA A 91 -2.69 1.41 -16.85
C ALA A 91 -2.81 0.91 -15.40
N TYR A 92 -3.20 -0.35 -15.24
CA TYR A 92 -3.33 -1.02 -13.94
C TYR A 92 -1.97 -1.48 -13.45
N ARG A 93 -1.25 -0.58 -12.77
CA ARG A 93 0.09 -0.85 -12.26
C ARG A 93 0.31 -0.18 -10.92
N VAL A 94 0.68 -0.99 -9.93
CA VAL A 94 1.04 -0.55 -8.59
C VAL A 94 2.14 0.51 -8.69
N SER A 95 1.86 1.67 -8.11
CA SER A 95 2.86 2.71 -7.86
C SER A 95 2.76 3.29 -6.46
N ARG A 96 1.71 2.92 -5.72
CA ARG A 96 1.40 3.36 -4.37
C ARG A 96 1.08 2.12 -3.55
N LEU A 97 1.51 2.11 -2.29
CA LEU A 97 1.23 1.02 -1.35
C LEU A 97 0.60 1.60 -0.09
N LEU A 98 -0.61 1.18 0.22
CA LEU A 98 -1.29 1.50 1.46
C LEU A 98 -0.99 0.40 2.49
N VAL A 99 -0.38 0.75 3.60
CA VAL A 99 -0.02 -0.18 4.68
C VAL A 99 -0.90 0.10 5.88
N ILE A 100 -1.69 -0.91 6.27
CA ILE A 100 -2.72 -0.80 7.29
C ILE A 100 -2.38 -1.73 8.46
N PRO A 101 -2.13 -1.22 9.67
CA PRO A 101 -1.94 -2.04 10.86
C PRO A 101 -3.23 -2.71 11.35
N ASP A 102 -3.04 -3.66 12.26
CA ASP A 102 -4.11 -4.33 12.99
C ASP A 102 -4.72 -3.43 14.09
N GLU A 103 -5.80 -3.93 14.68
CA GLU A 103 -6.51 -3.32 15.81
C GLU A 103 -7.08 -1.91 15.53
N CYS A 104 -7.32 -1.59 14.27
CA CYS A 104 -8.12 -0.42 13.90
C CYS A 104 -9.61 -0.72 14.06
N THR A 105 -10.44 0.33 14.05
CA THR A 105 -11.89 0.18 14.12
C THR A 105 -12.45 -0.31 12.78
N GLU A 106 -13.57 -1.02 12.80
CA GLU A 106 -14.26 -1.44 11.56
C GLU A 106 -14.58 -0.25 10.65
N ARG A 107 -15.03 0.88 11.23
CA ARG A 107 -15.29 2.12 10.49
C ARG A 107 -14.04 2.57 9.72
N PHE A 108 -12.86 2.45 10.34
CA PHE A 108 -11.60 2.84 9.71
C PHE A 108 -11.23 1.90 8.56
N TYR A 109 -11.35 0.58 8.75
CA TYR A 109 -11.11 -0.38 7.68
C TYR A 109 -12.07 -0.19 6.49
N ARG A 110 -13.35 0.11 6.75
CA ARG A 110 -14.32 0.44 5.70
C ARG A 110 -13.93 1.68 4.90
N THR A 111 -13.41 2.71 5.55
CA THR A 111 -12.89 3.89 4.83
C THR A 111 -11.66 3.53 3.99
N CYS A 112 -10.73 2.73 4.52
CA CYS A 112 -9.58 2.26 3.76
C CYS A 112 -10.01 1.41 2.55
N GLU A 113 -11.02 0.54 2.69
CA GLU A 113 -11.58 -0.24 1.58
C GLU A 113 -12.13 0.68 0.49
N ALA A 114 -12.86 1.74 0.86
CA ALA A 114 -13.37 2.71 -0.10
C ALA A 114 -12.25 3.44 -0.84
N THR A 115 -11.19 3.88 -0.14
CA THR A 115 -9.98 4.47 -0.74
C THR A 115 -9.32 3.52 -1.72
N LEU A 116 -9.10 2.27 -1.33
CA LEU A 116 -8.49 1.25 -2.20
C LEU A 116 -9.34 0.95 -3.43
N PHE A 117 -10.65 0.86 -3.28
CA PHE A 117 -11.57 0.65 -4.39
C PHE A 117 -11.55 1.84 -5.36
N HIS A 118 -11.56 3.07 -4.84
CA HIS A 118 -11.56 4.29 -5.67
C HIS A 118 -10.26 4.46 -6.45
N HIS A 119 -9.12 4.04 -5.89
CA HIS A 119 -7.79 4.18 -6.48
C HIS A 119 -7.18 2.84 -6.93
N ALA A 120 -8.03 1.84 -7.20
CA ALA A 120 -7.63 0.45 -7.50
C ALA A 120 -6.70 0.31 -8.72
N GLU A 121 -6.65 1.31 -9.60
CA GLU A 121 -5.77 1.29 -10.76
C GLU A 121 -4.28 1.27 -10.40
N ARG A 122 -3.90 1.79 -9.22
CA ARG A 122 -2.48 2.03 -8.87
C ARG A 122 -2.12 1.84 -7.41
N VAL A 123 -3.09 1.74 -6.53
CA VAL A 123 -2.87 1.54 -5.10
C VAL A 123 -3.06 0.07 -4.77
N LEU A 124 -2.02 -0.56 -4.25
CA LEU A 124 -2.10 -1.85 -3.59
C LEU A 124 -2.31 -1.61 -2.09
N GLY A 125 -3.27 -2.29 -1.47
CA GLY A 125 -3.41 -2.32 -0.01
C GLY A 125 -2.76 -3.57 0.56
N ILE A 126 -2.09 -3.45 1.70
CA ILE A 126 -1.67 -4.58 2.54
C ILE A 126 -2.08 -4.30 3.99
N ARG A 127 -2.40 -5.36 4.71
CA ARG A 127 -2.64 -5.32 6.15
C ARG A 127 -1.49 -6.02 6.87
N VAL A 128 -1.02 -5.47 7.99
CA VAL A 128 0.12 -5.99 8.74
C VAL A 128 -0.26 -6.29 10.19
N ASN A 129 0.22 -7.42 10.71
CA ASN A 129 -0.17 -7.96 12.01
C ASN A 129 0.49 -7.27 13.23
N VAL A 130 0.44 -5.95 13.26
CA VAL A 130 0.96 -5.12 14.35
C VAL A 130 -0.09 -4.10 14.75
N PRO A 131 -0.33 -3.85 16.05
CA PRO A 131 -1.26 -2.83 16.50
C PRO A 131 -0.89 -1.44 15.97
N TYR A 132 -1.88 -0.63 15.59
CA TYR A 132 -1.63 0.74 15.11
C TYR A 132 -0.93 1.64 16.15
N THR A 133 -0.99 1.27 17.44
CA THR A 133 -0.35 1.99 18.54
C THR A 133 1.17 1.82 18.53
N THR A 134 1.69 0.70 18.00
CA THR A 134 3.12 0.38 17.95
C THR A 134 3.72 0.41 16.54
N PHE A 135 2.87 0.27 15.51
CA PHE A 135 3.24 0.14 14.10
C PHE A 135 4.33 1.09 13.58
N ALA A 136 4.33 2.35 14.00
CA ALA A 136 5.24 3.37 13.47
C ALA A 136 6.15 4.00 14.54
N GLN A 137 6.14 3.49 15.77
CA GLN A 137 6.86 4.12 16.89
C GLN A 137 8.38 4.15 16.66
N SER A 138 8.95 3.13 16.02
CA SER A 138 10.39 3.00 15.81
C SER A 138 11.01 4.03 14.84
N PHE A 139 10.18 4.72 14.06
CA PHE A 139 10.62 5.76 13.12
C PHE A 139 9.84 7.08 13.19
N LEU A 140 8.70 7.13 13.91
CA LEU A 140 7.96 8.37 14.18
C LEU A 140 8.03 8.83 15.65
N GLY A 141 8.58 8.00 16.53
CA GLY A 141 8.65 8.26 17.97
C GLY A 141 7.52 7.58 18.77
N PRO A 142 7.68 7.48 20.11
CA PRO A 142 6.81 6.66 20.97
C PRO A 142 5.35 7.14 21.02
N GLU A 143 5.10 8.43 20.85
CA GLU A 143 3.75 9.03 20.88
C GLU A 143 3.00 8.90 19.54
N ALA A 144 3.62 8.29 18.52
CA ALA A 144 3.03 8.19 17.19
C ALA A 144 1.97 7.09 17.11
N HIS A 145 0.71 7.50 16.93
CA HIS A 145 -0.40 6.59 16.66
C HIS A 145 -0.83 6.70 15.19
N VAL A 146 -0.25 5.85 14.34
CA VAL A 146 -0.50 5.89 12.90
C VAL A 146 -1.35 4.70 12.49
N LYS A 147 -2.55 4.99 12.00
CA LYS A 147 -3.51 3.99 11.55
C LYS A 147 -3.36 3.59 10.08
N VAL A 148 -2.55 4.32 9.31
CA VAL A 148 -2.27 4.00 7.90
C VAL A 148 -1.06 4.78 7.41
N LEU A 149 -0.28 4.14 6.54
CA LEU A 149 0.79 4.76 5.76
C LEU A 149 0.52 4.59 4.27
N LEU A 150 0.87 5.60 3.47
CA LEU A 150 0.98 5.47 2.03
C LEU A 150 2.45 5.61 1.63
N VAL A 151 2.98 4.59 0.96
CA VAL A 151 4.25 4.68 0.25
C VAL A 151 3.99 5.34 -1.10
N SER A 152 4.49 6.57 -1.27
CA SER A 152 4.10 7.50 -2.34
C SER A 152 5.15 7.65 -3.43
N GLU A 153 6.12 6.75 -3.55
CA GLU A 153 7.13 6.77 -4.62
C GLU A 153 7.35 5.35 -5.18
N ARG A 154 7.58 5.20 -6.50
CA ARG A 154 7.59 3.90 -7.17
C ARG A 154 8.76 3.01 -6.73
N ALA A 155 9.95 3.59 -6.57
CA ALA A 155 11.12 2.87 -6.08
C ALA A 155 10.96 2.54 -4.58
N ALA A 156 10.36 3.44 -3.80
CA ALA A 156 10.01 3.15 -2.41
C ALA A 156 9.04 1.96 -2.30
N VAL A 157 7.98 1.94 -3.14
CA VAL A 157 7.05 0.80 -3.20
C VAL A 157 7.77 -0.49 -3.57
N ALA A 158 8.67 -0.47 -4.56
CA ALA A 158 9.46 -1.63 -4.92
C ALA A 158 10.31 -2.14 -3.74
N ASN A 159 11.00 -1.24 -3.04
CA ASN A 159 11.82 -1.57 -1.87
C ASN A 159 10.98 -2.19 -0.74
N VAL A 160 9.79 -1.64 -0.48
CA VAL A 160 8.87 -2.21 0.51
C VAL A 160 8.39 -3.59 0.07
N LEU A 161 8.04 -3.80 -1.20
CA LEU A 161 7.64 -5.12 -1.71
C LEU A 161 8.79 -6.15 -1.61
N PHE A 162 10.02 -5.75 -1.91
CA PHE A 162 11.19 -6.61 -1.74
C PHE A 162 11.43 -7.03 -0.29
N SER A 163 11.15 -6.13 0.66
CA SER A 163 11.32 -6.43 2.09
C SER A 163 10.41 -7.56 2.57
N LEU A 164 9.26 -7.80 1.91
CA LEU A 164 8.30 -8.83 2.31
C LEU A 164 8.83 -10.26 2.17
N VAL A 165 9.81 -10.47 1.31
CA VAL A 165 10.43 -11.77 1.03
C VAL A 165 11.91 -11.79 1.38
N SER A 166 12.40 -10.71 2.02
CA SER A 166 13.77 -10.64 2.50
C SER A 166 13.82 -11.16 3.95
N PRO A 167 14.83 -11.97 4.31
CA PRO A 167 15.01 -12.48 5.67
C PRO A 167 15.25 -11.35 6.69
#